data_AF-A0A920IRX0-F1
#
_entry.id   AF-A0A920IRX0-F1
#
_cell.length_a   1.000
_cell.length_b   1.000
_cell.length_c   1.000
_cell.angle_alpha   90.00
_cell.angle_beta   90.00
_cell.angle_gamma   90.00
#
_symmetry.space_group_name_H-M   'P 1'
#
loop_
_entity.id
_entity.type
_entity.pdbx_description
1 polymer ?
#
loop_
_entity_poly.entity_id
_entity_poly.type
_entity_poly.pdbx_seq_one_letter_code
_entity_poly.pdbx_strand_id
1 'polypeptide(L)'
;MINRQVTIHSIAISNLIFANLLLAAYLLSKQKLSMQQLTYLSAFLIGCFQIFAFFPGASRSGVLITGALILGFNLKDGSKFAFLLAIPAISGALIFMVLGLIKM
;
A
#
# COMPACT_ATOMS: atom_id res chain seq x y z
N MET A 1 -4.29 -22.93 -18.69
CA MET A 1 -2.99 -22.24 -18.79
C MET A 1 -3.24 -20.74 -18.89
N ILE A 2 -3.08 -20.00 -17.78
CA ILE A 2 -3.13 -18.53 -17.81
C ILE A 2 -1.89 -18.06 -18.58
N ASN A 3 -2.09 -17.22 -19.61
CA ASN A 3 -1.02 -16.77 -20.49
C ASN A 3 0.00 -15.91 -19.71
N ARG A 4 1.13 -16.52 -19.34
CA ARG A 4 2.16 -15.93 -18.46
C ARG A 4 2.69 -14.60 -18.98
N GLN A 5 2.70 -14.40 -20.31
CA GLN A 5 3.10 -13.14 -20.94
C GLN A 5 2.14 -12.01 -20.59
N VAL A 6 0.82 -12.22 -20.68
CA VAL A 6 -0.19 -11.20 -20.35
C VAL A 6 -0.10 -10.76 -18.88
N THR A 7 0.24 -11.70 -17.98
CA THR A 7 0.42 -11.40 -16.55
C THR A 7 1.62 -10.49 -16.29
N ILE A 8 2.77 -10.70 -16.95
CA ILE A 8 3.98 -9.87 -16.75
C ILE A 8 3.76 -8.45 -17.29
N HIS A 9 3.14 -8.31 -18.47
CA HIS A 9 2.83 -6.99 -19.03
C HIS A 9 1.88 -6.21 -18.12
N SER A 10 0.86 -6.88 -17.56
CA SER A 10 -0.07 -6.26 -16.60
C SER A 10 0.64 -5.80 -15.33
N ILE A 11 1.54 -6.61 -14.77
CA ILE A 11 2.36 -6.24 -13.60
C ILE A 11 3.23 -5.02 -13.90
N ALA A 12 3.91 -5.01 -15.06
CA ALA A 12 4.80 -3.92 -15.44
C ALA A 12 4.05 -2.59 -15.61
N ILE A 13 2.91 -2.61 -16.33
CA ILE A 13 2.08 -1.41 -16.55
C ILE A 13 1.52 -0.90 -15.22
N SER A 14 0.96 -1.78 -14.40
CA SER A 14 0.43 -1.44 -13.08
C SER A 14 1.51 -0.81 -12.20
N ASN A 15 2.71 -1.40 -12.16
CA ASN A 15 3.83 -0.85 -11.38
C ASN A 15 4.22 0.57 -11.84
N LEU A 16 4.26 0.82 -13.15
CA LEU A 16 4.51 2.18 -13.67
C LEU A 16 3.41 3.15 -13.27
N ILE A 17 2.14 2.74 -13.34
CA ILE A 17 1.00 3.58 -12.94
C ILE A 17 1.12 3.95 -11.45
N PHE A 18 1.31 2.97 -10.56
CA PHE A 18 1.40 3.22 -9.12
C PHE A 18 2.66 3.98 -8.72
N ALA A 19 3.78 3.79 -9.43
CA ALA A 19 4.99 4.57 -9.23
C ALA A 19 4.78 6.05 -9.61
N ASN A 20 4.10 6.32 -10.73
CA ASN A 20 3.75 7.69 -11.12
C ASN A 20 2.75 8.33 -10.15
N LEU A 21 1.78 7.57 -9.63
CA LEU A 21 0.86 8.06 -8.59
C LEU A 21 1.58 8.41 -7.29
N LEU A 22 2.53 7.56 -6.86
CA LEU A 22 3.36 7.83 -5.68
C LEU A 22 4.23 9.08 -5.90
N LEU A 23 4.85 9.21 -7.08
CA LEU A 23 5.65 10.38 -7.44
C LEU A 23 4.80 11.65 -7.44
N ALA A 24 3.63 11.62 -8.06
CA ALA A 24 2.69 12.74 -8.06
C ALA A 24 2.26 13.12 -6.64
N ALA A 25 1.93 12.13 -5.81
CA ALA A 25 1.59 12.38 -4.40
C ALA A 25 2.77 12.99 -3.64
N TYR A 26 4.01 12.53 -3.87
CA TYR A 26 5.21 13.10 -3.25
C TYR A 26 5.43 14.57 -3.64
N LEU A 27 5.31 14.89 -4.94
CA LEU A 27 5.52 16.23 -5.46
C LEU A 27 4.40 17.21 -5.06
N LEU A 28 3.16 16.74 -4.93
CA LEU A 28 2.00 17.57 -4.60
C LEU A 28 1.70 17.64 -3.10
N SER A 29 2.27 16.73 -2.29
CA SER A 29 1.99 16.68 -0.85
C SER A 29 2.57 17.88 -0.11
N LYS A 30 1.79 18.39 0.85
CA LYS A 30 2.23 19.43 1.79
C LYS A 30 3.30 18.92 2.76
N GLN A 31 3.34 17.62 3.04
CA GLN A 31 4.28 16.96 3.96
C GLN A 31 4.44 17.64 5.34
N LYS A 32 3.35 18.22 5.87
CA LYS A 32 3.35 18.97 7.14
C LYS A 32 2.98 18.12 8.36
N LEU A 33 2.30 16.99 8.16
CA LEU A 33 1.86 16.13 9.25
C LEU A 33 2.97 15.13 9.62
N SER A 34 3.15 14.90 10.91
CA SER A 34 4.03 13.91 11.50
C SER A 34 3.23 12.79 12.14
N MET A 35 3.94 11.76 12.59
CA MET A 35 3.32 10.63 13.28
C MET A 35 2.54 11.04 14.55
N GLN A 36 2.91 12.14 15.20
CA GLN A 36 2.22 12.65 16.39
C GLN A 36 0.82 13.20 16.08
N GLN A 37 0.57 13.57 14.82
CA GLN A 37 -0.71 14.11 14.35
C GLN A 37 -1.59 13.03 13.71
N LEU A 38 -1.19 11.75 13.81
CA LEU A 38 -1.97 10.63 13.31
C LEU A 38 -3.26 10.48 14.14
N THR A 39 -4.39 10.73 13.51
CA THR A 39 -5.72 10.49 14.09
C THR A 39 -6.27 9.15 13.62
N TYR A 40 -7.22 8.57 14.36
CA TYR A 40 -7.91 7.34 13.94
C TYR A 40 -8.54 7.47 12.55
N LEU A 41 -9.11 8.64 12.23
CA LEU A 41 -9.67 8.91 10.91
C LEU A 41 -8.58 8.87 9.83
N SER A 42 -7.44 9.54 10.04
CA SER A 42 -6.34 9.49 9.08
C SER A 42 -5.76 8.09 8.91
N ALA A 43 -5.63 7.32 10.00
CA ALA A 43 -5.17 5.94 9.97
C ALA A 43 -6.13 5.05 9.17
N PHE A 44 -7.43 5.20 9.38
CA PHE A 44 -8.46 4.49 8.62
C PHE A 44 -8.42 4.85 7.13
N LEU A 45 -8.33 6.14 6.79
CA LEU A 45 -8.24 6.60 5.41
C LEU A 45 -6.99 6.04 4.71
N ILE A 46 -5.82 6.06 5.36
CA ILE A 46 -4.60 5.43 4.82
C ILE A 46 -4.81 3.92 4.63
N GLY A 47 -5.48 3.26 5.58
CA GLY A 47 -5.86 1.84 5.46
C GLY A 47 -6.74 1.54 4.25
N CYS A 48 -7.67 2.43 3.89
CA CYS A 48 -8.50 2.28 2.69
C CYS A 48 -7.66 2.27 1.40
N PHE A 49 -6.51 2.95 1.35
CA PHE A 49 -5.59 2.87 0.21
C PHE A 49 -5.00 1.47 0.01
N GLN A 50 -5.03 0.60 1.03
CA GLN A 50 -4.56 -0.77 0.93
C GLN A 50 -5.36 -1.61 -0.06
N ILE A 51 -6.60 -1.22 -0.38
CA ILE A 51 -7.43 -1.88 -1.40
C ILE A 51 -6.73 -1.84 -2.77
N PHE A 52 -5.95 -0.78 -3.06
CA PHE A 52 -5.20 -0.71 -4.31
C PHE A 52 -4.02 -1.70 -4.38
N ALA A 53 -3.64 -2.33 -3.26
CA ALA A 53 -2.60 -3.36 -3.25
C ALA A 53 -3.05 -4.70 -3.89
N PHE A 54 -4.35 -4.87 -4.16
CA PHE A 54 -4.86 -6.06 -4.87
C PHE A 54 -4.51 -6.08 -6.36
N PHE A 55 -4.18 -4.94 -6.96
CA PHE A 55 -3.78 -4.90 -8.37
C PHE A 55 -2.41 -5.57 -8.54
N PRO A 56 -2.26 -6.54 -9.46
CA PRO A 56 -0.98 -7.17 -9.72
C PRO A 56 0.03 -6.11 -10.18
N GLY A 57 1.18 -6.03 -9.50
CA GLY A 57 2.19 -4.98 -9.73
C GLY A 57 2.03 -3.72 -8.86
N ALA A 58 0.93 -3.57 -8.12
CA ALA A 58 0.83 -2.54 -7.09
C ALA A 58 1.70 -2.91 -5.89
N SER A 59 2.56 -1.98 -5.47
CA SER A 59 3.30 -2.14 -4.21
C SER A 59 2.43 -1.73 -3.04
N ARG A 60 2.15 -2.66 -2.12
CA ARG A 60 1.38 -2.36 -0.90
C ARG A 60 1.97 -1.18 -0.12
N SER A 61 3.28 -1.20 0.15
CA SER A 61 3.91 -0.06 0.84
C SER A 61 3.77 1.22 0.02
N GLY A 62 3.91 1.14 -1.31
CA GLY A 62 3.71 2.26 -2.23
C GLY A 62 2.33 2.90 -2.08
N VAL A 63 1.25 2.13 -2.18
CA VAL A 63 -0.13 2.68 -2.12
C VAL A 63 -0.48 3.26 -0.75
N LEU A 64 0.02 2.68 0.35
CA LEU A 64 -0.14 3.24 1.69
C LEU A 64 0.64 4.55 1.86
N ILE A 65 1.88 4.62 1.35
CA ILE A 65 2.70 5.85 1.38
C ILE A 65 2.03 6.94 0.53
N THR A 66 1.52 6.59 -0.65
CA THR A 66 0.73 7.49 -1.50
C THR A 66 -0.46 8.06 -0.73
N GLY A 67 -1.24 7.22 -0.04
CA GLY A 67 -2.35 7.66 0.80
C GLY A 67 -1.92 8.60 1.93
N ALA A 68 -0.83 8.27 2.63
CA ALA A 68 -0.28 9.11 3.69
C ALA A 68 0.19 10.48 3.16
N LEU A 69 0.87 10.50 2.01
CA LEU A 69 1.32 11.73 1.34
C LEU A 69 0.12 12.59 0.89
N ILE A 70 -0.93 11.99 0.31
CA ILE A 70 -2.16 12.69 -0.08
C ILE A 70 -2.82 13.36 1.12
N LEU A 71 -2.85 12.68 2.28
CA LEU A 71 -3.37 13.27 3.52
C LEU A 71 -2.44 14.32 4.14
N GLY A 72 -1.21 14.48 3.63
CA GLY A 72 -0.26 15.52 4.03
C GLY A 72 0.78 15.08 5.04
N PHE A 73 0.94 13.79 5.32
CA PHE A 73 2.03 13.27 6.15
C PHE A 73 3.37 13.39 5.41
N ASN A 74 4.42 13.65 6.18
CA ASN A 74 5.77 13.61 5.65
C ASN A 74 6.16 12.18 5.24
N LEU A 75 7.02 12.07 4.23
CA LEU A 75 7.43 10.77 3.67
C LEU A 75 7.96 9.81 4.73
N LYS A 76 8.81 10.29 5.64
CA LYS A 76 9.47 9.45 6.66
C LYS A 76 8.45 8.79 7.58
N ASP A 77 7.50 9.56 8.11
CA ASP A 77 6.50 9.04 9.03
C ASP A 77 5.38 8.29 8.32
N GLY A 78 4.97 8.73 7.12
CA GLY A 78 4.03 7.99 6.28
C GLY A 78 4.57 6.60 5.91
N SER A 79 5.85 6.49 5.55
CA SER A 79 6.52 5.20 5.32
C SER A 79 6.59 4.34 6.57
N LYS A 80 6.93 4.89 7.74
CA LYS A 80 6.91 4.13 8.99
C LYS A 80 5.53 3.58 9.29
N PHE A 81 4.48 4.39 9.16
CA PHE A 81 3.11 3.93 9.37
C PHE A 81 2.74 2.81 8.38
N ALA A 82 3.10 2.96 7.10
CA ALA A 82 2.87 1.92 6.10
C ALA A 82 3.54 0.58 6.45
N PHE A 83 4.76 0.62 6.99
CA PHE A 83 5.47 -0.59 7.46
C PHE A 83 4.90 -1.15 8.75
N LEU A 84 4.36 -0.33 9.66
CA LEU A 84 3.69 -0.83 10.86
C LEU A 84 2.37 -1.51 10.50
N LEU A 85 1.57 -0.90 9.62
CA LEU A 85 0.29 -1.47 9.15
C LEU A 85 0.49 -2.79 8.38
N ALA A 86 1.68 -2.98 7.81
CA ALA A 86 2.07 -4.22 7.15
C ALA A 86 2.03 -5.45 8.07
N ILE A 87 2.37 -5.28 9.34
CA ILE A 87 2.52 -6.36 10.32
C ILE A 87 1.19 -7.10 10.51
N PRO A 88 0.08 -6.46 10.94
CA PRO A 88 -1.19 -7.15 11.10
C PRO A 88 -1.75 -7.65 9.77
N ALA A 89 -1.58 -6.88 8.67
CA ALA A 89 -2.10 -7.29 7.37
C ALA A 89 -1.43 -8.55 6.81
N ILE A 90 -0.09 -8.65 6.86
CA ILE A 90 0.63 -9.85 6.43
C ILE A 90 0.35 -10.99 7.38
N SER A 91 0.34 -10.76 8.70
CA SER A 91 0.07 -11.81 9.67
C SER A 91 -1.30 -12.44 9.45
N GLY A 92 -2.33 -11.62 9.19
CA GLY A 92 -3.67 -12.12 8.86
C GLY A 92 -3.69 -12.96 7.58
N ALA A 93 -3.01 -12.51 6.52
CA ALA A 93 -2.89 -13.27 5.28
C ALA A 93 -2.13 -14.60 5.47
N LEU A 94 -1.07 -14.60 6.29
CA LEU A 94 -0.30 -15.80 6.63
C LEU A 94 -1.15 -16.81 7.40
N ILE A 95 -1.87 -16.36 8.43
CA ILE A 95 -2.77 -17.22 9.21
C ILE A 95 -3.83 -17.83 8.30
N PHE A 96 -4.45 -17.02 7.44
CA PHE A 96 -5.45 -17.50 6.48
C PHE A 96 -4.88 -18.56 5.54
N MET A 97 -3.68 -18.34 5.00
CA MET A 97 -2.98 -19.28 4.13
C MET A 97 -2.68 -20.60 4.84
N VAL A 98 -2.14 -20.56 6.06
CA VAL A 98 -1.79 -21.77 6.83
C VAL A 98 -3.04 -22.57 7.19
N LEU A 99 -4.12 -21.91 7.63
CA LEU A 99 -5.38 -22.58 7.92
C LEU A 99 -5.97 -23.26 6.66
N GLY A 100 -5.81 -22.63 5.49
CA GLY A 100 -6.20 -23.21 4.21
C GLY A 100 -5.42 -24.48 3.86
N LEU A 101 -4.11 -24.51 4.16
CA LEU A 101 -3.28 -25.69 3.95
C LEU A 101 -3.61 -26.85 4.89
N ILE A 102 -3.97 -26.56 6.15
CA ILE A 102 -4.32 -27.60 7.14
C ILE A 102 -5.70 -28.22 6.82
N LYS A 103 -6.60 -27.46 6.19
CA LYS A 103 -7.94 -27.93 5.80
C LYS A 103 -7.98 -28.68 4.46
N MET A 104 -6.90 -28.68 3.69
CA MET A 104 -6.74 -29.49 2.48
C MET A 104 -6.30 -30.91 2.81
#